data_AF-A0A3S0QL06-F1
#
_entry.id   AF-A0A3S0QL06-F1
#
_cell.length_a   1.000
_cell.length_b   1.000
_cell.length_c   1.000
_cell.angle_alpha   90.00
_cell.angle_beta   90.00
_cell.angle_gamma   90.00
#
_symmetry.space_group_name_H-M   'P 1'
#
loop_
_entity.id
_entity.type
_entity.pdbx_description
1 polymer ?
#
loop_
_entity_poly.entity_id
_entity_poly.type
_entity_poly.pdbx_seq_one_letter_code
_entity_poly.pdbx_strand_id
1 'polypeptide(L)'
;MANIRINRDGVIYKESQTFDRKAAANGWIIKREDELNQPGAIERLSKPQATLADAIDKYIETSLKAIGRTKAQVLAKIKDFPIAGKLCEKITSQDIVGLAEEFSEGRKPQTVGNYLFHLSAVFAIAKPAWG
;
A
#
# COMPACT_ATOMS: atom_id res chain seq x y z
N MET A 1 -13.18 -17.03 -20.30
CA MET A 1 -12.50 -15.71 -20.24
C MET A 1 -13.56 -14.63 -20.17
N ALA A 2 -13.38 -13.66 -19.28
CA ALA A 2 -14.24 -12.49 -19.08
C ALA A 2 -13.38 -11.24 -19.20
N ASN A 3 -13.92 -10.20 -19.84
CA ASN A 3 -13.22 -8.94 -20.07
C ASN A 3 -14.15 -7.79 -19.70
N ILE A 4 -13.63 -6.80 -18.97
CA ILE A 4 -14.30 -5.57 -18.60
C ILE A 4 -13.50 -4.42 -19.19
N ARG A 5 -14.19 -3.47 -19.83
CA ARG A 5 -13.61 -2.23 -20.33
C ARG A 5 -14.53 -1.08 -19.97
N ILE A 6 -14.02 -0.13 -19.21
CA ILE A 6 -14.77 1.05 -18.79
C ILE A 6 -13.99 2.29 -19.21
N ASN A 7 -14.71 3.29 -19.72
CA ASN A 7 -14.18 4.61 -20.02
C ASN A 7 -15.00 5.64 -19.23
N ARG A 8 -14.36 6.29 -18.26
CA ARG A 8 -15.01 7.29 -17.40
C ARG A 8 -14.00 8.39 -17.08
N ASP A 9 -14.40 9.64 -17.30
CA ASP A 9 -13.59 10.84 -17.00
C ASP A 9 -12.16 10.80 -17.60
N GLY A 10 -12.00 10.23 -18.79
CA GLY A 10 -10.72 10.13 -19.49
C GLY A 10 -9.83 8.95 -19.06
N VAL A 11 -10.24 8.17 -18.05
CA VAL A 11 -9.52 6.98 -17.59
C VAL A 11 -10.07 5.74 -18.30
N ILE A 12 -9.20 5.04 -19.05
CA ILE A 12 -9.52 3.77 -19.70
C ILE A 12 -9.09 2.63 -18.77
N TYR A 13 -10.06 2.01 -18.09
CA TYR A 13 -9.83 0.82 -17.28
C TYR A 13 -10.12 -0.45 -18.11
N LYS A 14 -9.18 -1.41 -18.09
CA LYS A 14 -9.34 -2.71 -18.77
C LYS A 14 -8.90 -3.82 -17.83
N GLU A 15 -9.77 -4.78 -17.58
CA GLU A 15 -9.48 -5.96 -16.77
C GLU A 15 -9.95 -7.21 -17.49
N SER A 16 -9.15 -8.27 -17.45
CA SER A 16 -9.50 -9.56 -18.06
C SER A 16 -9.13 -10.68 -17.11
N GLN A 17 -10.06 -11.61 -16.91
CA GLN A 17 -9.83 -12.80 -16.08
C GLN A 17 -10.32 -14.06 -16.78
N THR A 18 -9.54 -15.12 -16.69
CA THR A 18 -9.88 -16.44 -17.23
C THR A 18 -10.62 -17.28 -16.18
N PHE A 19 -11.61 -18.05 -16.63
CA PHE A 19 -12.42 -18.90 -15.78
C PHE A 19 -12.69 -20.20 -16.52
N ASP A 20 -12.68 -21.31 -15.80
CA ASP A 20 -12.96 -22.64 -16.35
C ASP A 20 -14.45 -22.84 -16.67
N ARG A 21 -15.33 -22.06 -16.02
CA ARG A 21 -16.78 -22.15 -16.18
C ARG A 21 -17.41 -20.80 -16.54
N LYS A 22 -18.33 -20.83 -17.51
CA LYS A 22 -19.06 -19.64 -17.98
C LYS A 22 -19.86 -18.95 -16.86
N ALA A 23 -20.45 -19.72 -15.94
CA ALA A 23 -21.18 -19.16 -14.80
C ALA A 23 -20.28 -18.34 -13.85
N ALA A 24 -19.04 -18.81 -13.60
CA ALA A 24 -18.07 -18.10 -12.78
C ALA A 24 -17.61 -16.80 -13.45
N ALA A 25 -17.40 -16.83 -14.78
CA ALA A 25 -17.09 -15.65 -15.57
C ALA A 25 -18.17 -14.57 -15.47
N ASN A 26 -19.45 -14.96 -15.62
CA ASN A 26 -20.58 -14.03 -15.54
C ASN A 26 -20.74 -13.45 -14.12
N GLY A 27 -20.64 -14.30 -13.09
CA GLY A 27 -20.74 -13.84 -11.70
C GLY A 27 -19.62 -12.86 -11.31
N TRP A 28 -18.41 -13.10 -11.83
CA TRP A 28 -17.30 -12.16 -11.67
C TRP A 28 -17.55 -10.83 -12.37
N ILE A 29 -18.03 -10.84 -13.62
CA ILE A 29 -18.34 -9.59 -14.35
C ILE A 29 -19.34 -8.75 -13.57
N ILE A 30 -20.47 -9.34 -13.15
CA ILE A 30 -21.53 -8.61 -12.44
C ILE A 30 -20.99 -8.00 -11.14
N LYS A 31 -20.26 -8.78 -10.35
CA LYS A 31 -19.68 -8.30 -9.09
C LYS A 31 -18.67 -7.18 -9.35
N ARG A 32 -17.83 -7.33 -10.36
CA ARG A 32 -16.77 -6.37 -10.65
C ARG A 32 -17.31 -5.08 -11.27
N GLU A 33 -18.36 -5.16 -12.09
CA GLU A 33 -19.08 -3.98 -12.58
C GLU A 33 -19.77 -3.22 -11.46
N ASP A 34 -20.39 -3.91 -10.49
CA ASP A 34 -20.99 -3.28 -9.31
C ASP A 34 -19.94 -2.54 -8.46
N GLU A 35 -18.79 -3.18 -8.21
CA GLU A 35 -17.64 -2.58 -7.53
C GLU A 35 -17.12 -1.33 -8.27
N LEU A 36 -17.03 -1.37 -9.61
CA LEU A 36 -16.53 -0.27 -10.44
C LEU A 36 -17.56 0.85 -10.64
N ASN A 37 -18.86 0.56 -10.46
CA ASN A 37 -19.93 1.55 -10.55
C ASN A 37 -20.10 2.38 -9.27
N GLN A 38 -19.50 1.97 -8.15
CA GLN A 38 -19.54 2.77 -6.93
C GLN A 38 -18.91 4.15 -7.16
N PRO A 39 -19.51 5.24 -6.64
CA PRO A 39 -18.96 6.58 -6.74
C PRO A 39 -17.51 6.61 -6.24
N GLY A 40 -16.60 7.11 -7.08
CA GLY A 40 -15.17 7.19 -6.78
C GLY A 40 -14.37 5.88 -6.89
N ALA A 41 -14.97 4.74 -7.31
CA ALA A 41 -14.22 3.50 -7.52
C ALA A 41 -13.15 3.63 -8.61
N ILE A 42 -13.51 4.22 -9.75
CA ILE A 42 -12.58 4.46 -10.87
C ILE A 42 -11.54 5.54 -10.51
N GLU A 43 -11.95 6.56 -9.76
CA GLU A 43 -11.03 7.60 -9.27
C GLU A 43 -10.01 7.02 -8.28
N ARG A 44 -10.43 6.14 -7.36
CA ARG A 44 -9.52 5.40 -6.46
C ARG A 44 -8.54 4.51 -7.23
N LEU A 45 -9.00 3.87 -8.32
CA LEU A 45 -8.13 3.08 -9.20
C LEU A 45 -7.16 3.94 -10.00
N SER A 46 -7.51 5.20 -10.26
CA SER A 46 -6.66 6.18 -10.94
C SER A 46 -5.80 7.03 -10.00
N LYS A 47 -6.02 6.97 -8.68
CA LYS A 47 -5.15 7.66 -7.72
C LYS A 47 -3.74 7.08 -7.84
N PRO A 48 -2.69 7.92 -7.88
CA PRO A 48 -1.31 7.45 -7.79
C PRO A 48 -1.18 6.61 -6.52
N GLN A 49 -0.96 5.31 -6.67
CA GLN A 49 -0.77 4.42 -5.52
C GLN A 49 0.61 4.73 -4.94
N ALA A 50 0.64 5.33 -3.76
CA ALA A 50 1.87 5.71 -3.09
C ALA A 50 2.58 4.45 -2.54
N THR A 51 3.90 4.40 -2.73
CA THR A 51 4.74 3.40 -2.08
C THR A 51 4.94 3.73 -0.60
N LEU A 52 5.46 2.77 0.16
CA LEU A 52 5.85 3.05 1.55
C LEU A 52 6.96 4.10 1.62
N ALA A 53 7.89 4.13 0.67
CA ALA A 53 8.91 5.17 0.58
C ALA A 53 8.28 6.56 0.43
N ASP A 54 7.29 6.70 -0.45
CA ASP A 54 6.56 7.96 -0.64
C ASP A 54 5.80 8.37 0.63
N ALA A 55 5.17 7.41 1.31
CA ALA A 55 4.47 7.65 2.56
C ALA A 55 5.43 8.08 3.69
N ILE A 56 6.64 7.52 3.73
CA ILE A 56 7.70 7.93 4.67
C ILE A 56 8.14 9.36 4.39
N ASP A 57 8.40 9.69 3.12
CA ASP A 57 8.82 11.05 2.74
C ASP A 57 7.72 12.05 3.06
N LYS A 58 6.46 11.71 2.76
CA LYS A 58 5.32 12.57 3.10
C LYS A 58 5.14 12.73 4.60
N TYR A 59 5.34 11.66 5.38
CA TYR A 59 5.31 11.72 6.83
C TYR A 59 6.38 12.65 7.40
N ILE A 60 7.57 12.67 6.79
CA ILE A 60 8.68 13.53 7.20
C ILE A 60 8.37 14.99 6.86
N GLU A 61 7.89 15.26 5.65
CA GLU A 61 7.52 16.60 5.18
C GLU A 61 6.36 17.21 5.99
N THR A 62 5.32 16.43 6.28
CA THR A 62 4.08 16.93 6.89
C THR A 62 4.12 17.01 8.42
N SER A 63 5.25 16.63 9.04
CA SER A 63 5.37 16.63 10.50
C SER A 63 5.40 18.05 11.06
N LEU A 64 4.32 18.47 11.74
CA LEU A 64 4.21 19.77 12.41
C LEU A 64 5.27 19.99 13.51
N LYS A 65 5.83 18.91 14.06
CA LYS A 65 6.93 18.95 15.03
C LYS A 65 8.19 18.42 14.36
N ALA A 66 9.34 19.01 14.70
CA ALA A 66 10.63 18.49 14.26
C ALA A 66 10.73 16.99 14.61
N ILE A 67 10.92 16.15 13.60
CA ILE A 67 11.09 14.72 13.81
C ILE A 67 12.40 14.52 14.57
N GLY A 68 12.32 13.82 15.70
CA GLY A 68 13.49 13.46 16.48
C GLY A 68 14.50 12.66 15.65
N ARG A 69 15.79 12.94 15.81
CA ARG A 69 16.90 12.36 15.02
C ARG A 69 16.80 10.85 14.86
N THR A 70 16.51 10.12 15.95
CA THR A 70 16.36 8.66 15.94
C THR A 70 15.26 8.20 14.99
N LYS A 71 14.10 8.86 15.02
CA LYS A 71 12.97 8.50 14.16
C LYS A 71 13.29 8.76 12.69
N ALA A 72 13.90 9.90 12.37
CA ALA A 72 14.31 10.22 11.01
C ALA A 72 15.32 9.20 10.46
N GLN A 73 16.33 8.82 11.26
CA GLN A 73 17.32 7.82 10.87
C GLN A 73 16.69 6.44 10.62
N VAL A 74 15.78 6.02 11.49
CA VAL A 74 15.06 4.75 11.35
C VAL A 74 14.22 4.73 10.08
N LEU A 75 13.43 5.78 9.84
CA LEU A 75 12.59 5.88 8.64
C LEU A 75 13.41 5.92 7.37
N ALA A 76 14.51 6.69 7.35
CA ALA A 76 15.45 6.69 6.24
C ALA A 76 16.05 5.30 6.00
N LYS A 77 16.38 4.55 7.06
CA LYS A 77 16.95 3.21 6.94
C LYS A 77 15.95 2.20 6.39
N ILE A 78 14.67 2.32 6.74
CA ILE A 78 13.60 1.44 6.21
C ILE A 78 13.48 1.57 4.69
N LYS A 79 13.81 2.74 4.12
CA LYS A 79 13.78 2.95 2.66
C LYS A 79 14.77 2.08 1.88
N ASP A 80 15.80 1.54 2.54
CA ASP A 80 16.77 0.63 1.92
C ASP A 80 16.24 -0.80 1.71
N PHE A 81 15.07 -1.13 2.29
CA PHE A 81 14.52 -2.47 2.29
C PHE A 81 13.46 -2.65 1.18
N PRO A 82 13.27 -3.89 0.66
CA PRO A 82 12.32 -4.15 -0.43
C PRO A 82 10.88 -3.71 -0.15
N ILE A 83 10.47 -3.72 1.13
CA ILE A 83 9.14 -3.28 1.55
C ILE A 83 8.88 -1.80 1.23
N ALA A 84 9.92 -0.96 1.15
CA ALA A 84 9.78 0.46 0.87
C ALA A 84 9.22 0.73 -0.54
N GLY A 85 9.56 -0.12 -1.52
CA GLY A 85 9.03 -0.05 -2.88
C GLY A 85 7.63 -0.66 -3.03
N LYS A 86 7.09 -1.31 -1.99
CA LYS A 86 5.73 -1.85 -2.04
C LYS A 86 4.71 -0.73 -1.89
N LEU A 87 3.62 -0.85 -2.63
CA LEU A 87 2.45 0.01 -2.51
C LEU A 87 1.85 -0.13 -1.12
N CYS A 88 1.52 0.99 -0.46
CA CYS A 88 0.99 1.00 0.90
C CYS A 88 -0.24 0.09 1.07
N GLU A 89 -1.12 0.04 0.07
CA GLU A 89 -2.32 -0.81 0.07
C GLU A 89 -2.02 -2.31 -0.04
N LYS A 90 -0.84 -2.68 -0.55
CA LYS A 90 -0.41 -4.06 -0.73
C LYS A 90 0.45 -4.56 0.42
N ILE A 91 0.79 -3.71 1.39
CA ILE A 91 1.55 -4.11 2.57
C ILE A 91 0.61 -4.83 3.54
N THR A 92 1.00 -6.06 3.86
CA THR A 92 0.28 -6.96 4.77
C THR A 92 1.04 -7.12 6.08
N SER A 93 0.39 -7.72 7.08
CA SER A 93 1.06 -8.06 8.35
C SER A 93 2.26 -9.00 8.14
N GLN A 94 2.19 -9.89 7.16
CA GLN A 94 3.27 -10.81 6.80
C GLN A 94 4.50 -10.07 6.29
N ASP A 95 4.31 -8.98 5.53
CA ASP A 95 5.43 -8.14 5.08
C ASP A 95 6.14 -7.46 6.26
N ILE A 96 5.38 -7.03 7.27
CA ILE A 96 5.92 -6.40 8.49
C ILE A 96 6.67 -7.43 9.34
N VAL A 97 6.15 -8.66 9.45
CA VAL A 97 6.84 -9.76 10.15
C VAL A 97 8.13 -10.12 9.42
N GLY A 98 8.10 -10.27 8.10
CA GLY A 98 9.29 -10.55 7.31
C GLY A 98 10.37 -9.46 7.44
N LEU A 99 9.97 -8.19 7.49
CA LEU A 99 10.89 -7.08 7.77
C LEU A 99 11.51 -7.19 9.18
N ALA A 100 10.72 -7.60 10.18
CA ALA A 100 11.20 -7.78 11.55
C ALA A 100 12.21 -8.93 11.64
N GLU A 101 11.97 -10.02 10.91
CA GLU A 101 12.88 -11.17 10.79
C GLU A 101 14.18 -10.74 10.12
N GLU A 102 14.11 -10.01 8.98
CA GLU A 102 15.28 -9.46 8.30
C GLU A 102 16.10 -8.52 9.20
N PHE A 103 15.44 -7.76 10.08
CA PHE A 103 16.14 -6.92 11.06
C PHE A 103 16.77 -7.71 12.21
N SER A 104 16.23 -8.88 12.53
CA SER A 104 16.71 -9.71 13.63
C SER A 104 18.10 -10.31 13.32
N GLU A 105 18.45 -10.44 12.04
CA GLU A 105 19.78 -10.79 11.56
C GLU A 105 20.79 -9.65 11.84
N GLY A 106 21.29 -9.59 13.07
CA GLY A 106 22.35 -8.67 13.48
C GLY A 106 21.89 -7.46 14.29
N ARG A 107 20.64 -7.41 14.74
CA ARG A 107 20.16 -6.37 15.68
C ARG A 107 19.54 -6.97 16.93
N LYS A 108 19.63 -6.24 18.04
CA LYS A 108 18.95 -6.63 19.29
C LYS A 108 17.43 -6.52 19.11
N PRO A 109 16.62 -7.37 19.78
CA PRO A 109 15.16 -7.29 19.72
C PRO A 109 14.60 -5.90 20.03
N GLN A 110 15.21 -5.18 20.97
CA GLN A 110 14.84 -3.79 21.29
C GLN A 110 15.00 -2.85 20.08
N THR A 111 16.06 -3.03 19.29
CA THR A 111 16.29 -2.23 18.08
C THR A 111 15.24 -2.55 17.03
N VAL A 112 14.91 -3.83 16.81
CA VAL A 112 13.83 -4.24 15.90
C VAL A 112 12.50 -3.61 16.34
N GLY A 113 12.17 -3.70 17.63
CA GLY A 113 10.97 -3.08 18.20
C GLY A 113 10.89 -1.58 17.97
N ASN A 114 12.01 -0.86 18.12
CA ASN A 114 12.06 0.58 17.83
C ASN A 114 11.80 0.90 16.36
N TYR A 115 12.29 0.07 15.43
CA TYR A 115 12.03 0.25 14.01
C TYR A 115 10.55 0.08 13.67
N LEU A 116 9.94 -1.00 14.16
CA LEU A 116 8.51 -1.27 13.95
C LEU A 116 7.63 -0.19 14.60
N PHE A 117 8.00 0.29 15.78
CA PHE A 117 7.29 1.38 16.45
C PHE A 117 7.31 2.69 15.65
N HIS A 118 8.45 3.06 15.06
CA HIS A 118 8.51 4.26 14.23
C HIS A 118 7.78 4.08 12.90
N LEU A 119 7.82 2.89 12.31
CA LEU A 119 7.11 2.55 11.10
C LEU A 119 5.58 2.57 11.30
N SER A 120 5.07 2.08 12.43
CA SER A 120 3.63 2.08 12.71
C SER A 120 3.04 3.49 12.75
N ALA A 121 3.81 4.49 13.19
CA ALA A 121 3.40 5.88 13.17
C ALA A 121 3.19 6.43 11.75
N VAL A 122 3.90 5.89 10.75
CA VAL A 122 3.69 6.24 9.33
C VAL A 122 2.35 5.67 8.87
N PHE A 123 2.09 4.39 9.13
CA PHE A 123 0.83 3.74 8.75
C PHE A 123 -0.41 4.34 9.44
N ALA A 124 -0.27 4.81 10.68
CA ALA A 124 -1.34 5.47 11.42
C ALA A 124 -1.84 6.76 10.74
N ILE A 125 -0.95 7.49 10.06
CA ILE A 125 -1.32 8.68 9.28
C ILE A 125 -1.66 8.31 7.84
N ALA A 126 -0.94 7.35 7.26
CA ALA A 126 -1.06 6.99 5.85
C ALA A 126 -2.43 6.42 5.47
N LYS A 127 -3.06 5.61 6.33
CA LYS A 127 -4.35 4.98 6.01
C LYS A 127 -5.52 5.98 5.87
N PRO A 128 -5.70 6.98 6.76
CA PRO A 128 -6.74 7.99 6.58
C PRO A 128 -6.32 9.17 5.67
N ALA A 129 -5.02 9.43 5.45
CA ALA A 129 -4.58 10.60 4.68
C ALA A 129 -4.22 10.31 3.22
N TRP A 130 -3.78 9.08 2.88
CA TRP A 130 -3.14 8.76 1.60
C TRP A 130 -3.68 7.48 0.92
N GLY A 131 -4.84 6.98 1.39
CA GLY A 131 -5.71 6.00 0.72
C GLY A 131 -7.12 6.56 0.56
#